data_AF-A0A5N5JN38-F1
#
_entry.id   AF-A0A5N5JN38-F1
#
_cell.length_a   1.000
_cell.length_b   1.000
_cell.length_c   1.000
_cell.angle_alpha   90.00
_cell.angle_beta   90.00
_cell.angle_gamma   90.00
#
_symmetry.space_group_name_H-M   'P 1'
#
loop_
_entity.id
_entity.type
_entity.pdbx_description
1 polymer ?
#
loop_
_entity_poly.entity_id
_entity_poly.type
_entity_poly.pdbx_seq_one_letter_code
_entity_poly.pdbx_strand_id
1 'polypeptide(L)'
;MCQLHFYKCACGARWTEAKKLSSCDDPGDPEARCPESLCLLVGNPRRPQKKECEGCRTVREMLESMEDEQEELDESFQTTHEKAPSRTS
;
A
#
# COMPACT_ATOMS: atom_id res chain seq x y z
N MET A 1 12.68 6.53 20.67
CA MET A 1 13.48 5.36 20.23
C MET A 1 12.81 4.71 19.02
N CYS A 2 13.54 4.56 17.91
CA CYS A 2 13.02 3.98 16.66
C CYS A 2 13.59 2.58 16.41
N GLN A 3 12.86 1.77 15.65
CA GLN A 3 13.33 0.47 15.16
C GLN A 3 13.61 0.54 13.67
N LEU A 4 14.81 0.13 13.23
CA LEU A 4 15.15 0.00 11.83
C LEU A 4 14.82 -1.41 11.36
N HIS A 5 13.91 -1.50 10.40
CA HIS A 5 13.48 -2.76 9.78
C HIS A 5 14.00 -2.84 8.34
N PHE A 6 14.48 -4.02 7.95
CA PHE A 6 15.00 -4.29 6.61
C PHE A 6 13.95 -4.98 5.76
N TYR A 7 13.66 -4.43 4.59
CA TYR A 7 12.63 -4.94 3.69
C TYR A 7 13.17 -5.28 2.31
N LYS A 8 12.52 -6.25 1.67
CA LYS A 8 12.76 -6.67 0.28
C LYS A 8 11.43 -6.91 -0.42
N CYS A 9 11.25 -6.29 -1.58
CA CYS A 9 10.14 -6.55 -2.50
C CYS A 9 10.44 -7.72 -3.44
N ALA A 10 9.38 -8.33 -3.97
CA ALA A 10 9.45 -9.36 -5.01
C ALA A 10 10.13 -8.86 -6.28
N CYS A 11 9.98 -7.58 -6.63
CA CYS A 11 10.66 -6.95 -7.77
C CYS A 11 12.19 -6.80 -7.57
N GLY A 12 12.70 -7.06 -6.36
CA GLY A 12 14.13 -6.98 -6.03
C GLY A 12 14.53 -5.71 -5.27
N ALA A 13 13.64 -4.72 -5.14
CA ALA A 13 13.89 -3.51 -4.35
C ALA A 13 14.18 -3.86 -2.88
N ARG A 14 15.16 -3.16 -2.28
CA ARG A 14 15.54 -3.30 -0.87
C ARG A 14 15.59 -1.93 -0.23
N TRP A 15 15.01 -1.78 0.94
CA TRP A 15 15.02 -0.53 1.70
C TRP A 15 15.00 -0.80 3.20
N THR A 16 15.28 0.25 3.96
CA THR A 16 15.24 0.24 5.42
C THR A 16 14.20 1.26 5.87
N GLU A 17 13.33 0.88 6.79
CA GLU A 17 12.27 1.75 7.31
C GLU A 17 12.46 1.93 8.82
N ALA A 18 12.43 3.17 9.28
CA ALA A 18 12.45 3.50 10.70
C ALA A 18 11.02 3.52 11.23
N LYS A 19 10.65 2.55 12.06
CA LYS A 19 9.37 2.49 12.75
C LYS A 19 9.51 3.10 14.14
N LYS A 20 8.83 4.22 14.39
CA LYS A 20 8.74 4.80 15.74
C LYS A 20 8.06 3.79 16.67
N LEU A 21 8.65 3.53 17.84
CA LEU A 21 8.00 2.74 18.88
C LEU A 21 6.81 3.53 19.42
N SER A 22 5.72 2.83 19.75
CA SER A 22 4.50 3.42 20.34
C SER A 22 4.78 4.16 21.66
N SER A 23 5.95 3.96 22.27
CA SER A 23 6.44 4.66 23.45
C SER A 23 7.16 5.98 23.14
N CYS A 24 7.23 6.41 21.88
CA CYS A 24 7.75 7.74 21.50
C CYS A 24 6.63 8.77 21.59
N ASP A 25 6.43 9.30 22.79
CA ASP A 25 5.55 10.44 23.07
C ASP A 25 6.31 11.75 22.82
N ASP A 26 6.85 11.95 21.60
CA ASP A 26 7.44 13.23 21.22
C ASP A 26 6.52 13.92 20.21
N PRO A 27 5.66 14.86 20.66
CA PRO A 27 4.66 15.55 19.83
C PRO A 27 5.26 16.59 18.87
N GLY A 28 6.58 16.62 18.69
CA GLY A 28 7.29 17.74 18.07
C GLY A 28 7.40 17.72 16.55
N ASP A 29 7.50 16.56 15.88
CA ASP A 29 7.70 16.56 14.43
C ASP A 29 7.49 15.17 13.78
N PRO A 30 6.58 15.03 12.80
CA PRO A 30 6.35 13.78 12.08
C PRO A 30 7.50 13.43 11.11
N GLU A 31 8.32 14.40 10.70
CA GLU A 31 9.47 14.23 9.80
C GLU A 31 10.82 14.16 10.53
N ALA A 32 10.87 14.43 11.83
CA ALA A 32 12.07 14.20 12.62
C ALA A 32 12.45 12.70 12.58
N ARG A 33 13.35 12.37 11.67
CA ARG A 33 14.14 11.13 11.67
C ARG A 33 14.67 10.98 13.09
N CYS A 34 14.31 9.89 13.77
CA CYS A 34 14.96 9.56 15.03
C CYS A 34 16.48 9.64 14.80
N PRO A 35 17.22 10.33 15.68
CA PRO A 35 18.67 10.36 15.57
C PRO A 35 19.19 8.93 15.53
N GLU A 36 20.19 8.66 14.68
CA GLU A 36 20.70 7.30 14.45
C GLU A 36 21.16 6.62 15.76
N SER A 37 21.58 7.40 16.75
CA SER A 37 21.93 6.93 18.09
C SER A 37 20.77 6.29 18.87
N LEU A 38 19.53 6.60 18.52
CA LEU A 38 18.30 6.06 19.13
C LEU A 38 17.57 5.07 18.22
N CYS A 39 18.21 4.63 17.14
CA CYS A 39 17.69 3.62 16.23
C CYS A 39 18.23 2.24 16.60
N LEU A 40 17.34 1.34 17.00
CA LEU A 40 17.65 -0.06 17.22
C LEU A 40 17.45 -0.84 15.93
N LEU A 41 18.48 -1.56 15.49
CA LEU A 41 18.36 -2.49 14.37
C LEU A 41 17.52 -3.68 14.81
N VAL A 42 16.38 -3.88 14.16
CA VAL A 42 15.48 -5.00 14.44
C VAL A 42 15.54 -6.01 13.31
N GLY A 43 15.89 -7.25 13.66
CA GLY A 43 16.05 -8.34 12.70
C GLY A 43 17.47 -8.46 12.14
N ASN A 44 17.60 -9.15 11.00
CA ASN A 44 18.89 -9.43 10.39
C ASN A 44 18.98 -8.75 9.01
N PRO A 45 19.94 -7.84 8.77
CA PRO A 45 20.09 -7.16 7.47
C PRO A 45 20.36 -8.13 6.30
N ARG A 46 20.90 -9.33 6.59
CA ARG A 46 21.11 -10.38 5.58
C ARG A 46 19.82 -11.15 5.24
N ARG A 47 18.79 -11.06 6.07
CA ARG A 47 17.48 -11.68 5.86
C ARG A 47 16.38 -10.63 6.02
N PRO A 48 16.27 -9.69 5.05
CA PRO A 48 15.20 -8.69 5.06
C PRO A 48 13.83 -9.36 4.99
N GLN A 49 12.85 -8.75 5.64
CA GLN A 49 11.45 -9.19 5.58
C GLN A 49 10.88 -8.93 4.20
N LYS A 50 9.96 -9.79 3.75
CA LYS A 50 9.22 -9.56 2.51
C LYS A 50 8.18 -8.47 2.75
N LYS A 51 8.28 -7.36 2.03
CA LYS A 51 7.30 -6.27 2.03
C LYS A 51 7.20 -5.76 0.59
N GLU A 52 6.05 -5.25 0.20
CA GLU A 52 5.90 -4.64 -1.10
C GLU A 52 6.47 -3.21 -1.11
N CYS A 53 7.18 -2.85 -2.18
CA CYS A 53 7.66 -1.47 -2.33
C CYS A 53 6.52 -0.57 -2.79
N GLU A 54 6.65 0.74 -2.55
CA GLU A 54 5.63 1.73 -2.93
C GLU A 54 5.21 1.60 -4.39
N GLY A 55 6.16 1.46 -5.33
CA GLY A 55 5.83 1.29 -6.75
C GLY A 55 5.03 0.02 -7.07
N CYS A 56 5.37 -1.13 -6.46
CA CYS A 56 4.60 -2.36 -6.66
C CYS A 56 3.20 -2.26 -6.02
N ARG A 57 3.11 -1.57 -4.88
CA ARG A 57 1.83 -1.31 -4.22
C ARG A 57 0.95 -0.42 -5.09
N THR A 58 1.48 0.68 -5.60
CA THR A 58 0.76 1.60 -6.49
C THR A 58 0.29 0.88 -7.75
N VAL A 59 1.13 0.06 -8.38
CA VAL A 59 0.72 -0.73 -9.56
C VAL A 59 -0.40 -1.71 -9.22
N ARG A 60 -0.34 -2.38 -8.06
CA ARG A 60 -1.44 -3.25 -7.62
C ARG A 60 -2.74 -2.46 -7.41
N GLU A 61 -2.66 -1.37 -6.64
CA GLU A 61 -3.83 -0.52 -6.33
C GLU A 61 -4.45 0.04 -7.63
N MET A 62 -3.63 0.40 -8.63
CA MET A 62 -4.10 0.83 -9.95
C MET A 62 -4.80 -0.30 -10.73
N LEU A 63 -4.24 -1.51 -10.72
CA LEU A 63 -4.86 -2.66 -11.40
C LEU A 63 -6.20 -3.02 -10.76
N GLU A 64 -6.25 -3.10 -9.42
CA GLU A 64 -7.49 -3.37 -8.66
C GLU A 64 -8.57 -2.33 -8.98
N SER A 65 -8.21 -1.03 -8.99
CA SER A 65 -9.17 0.04 -9.31
C SER A 65 -9.76 -0.09 -10.72
N MET A 66 -8.96 -0.49 -11.71
CA MET A 66 -9.44 -0.67 -13.09
C MET A 66 -10.34 -1.90 -13.24
N GLU A 67 -10.12 -2.94 -12.43
CA GLU A 67 -10.99 -4.13 -12.39
C GLU A 67 -12.35 -3.77 -11.78
N ASP A 68 -12.38 -3.04 -10.65
CA ASP A 68 -13.62 -2.57 -10.01
C ASP A 68 -14.45 -1.68 -10.97
N GLU A 69 -13.81 -0.75 -11.70
CA GLU A 69 -14.48 0.12 -12.69
C GLU A 69 -15.07 -0.66 -13.86
N GLN A 70 -14.40 -1.73 -14.30
CA GLN A 70 -14.85 -2.59 -15.39
C GLN A 70 -16.08 -3.40 -14.97
N GLU A 71 -16.10 -3.92 -13.74
CA GLU A 71 -17.22 -4.67 -13.17
C GLU A 71 -18.45 -3.78 -12.97
N GLU A 72 -18.29 -2.55 -12.44
CA GLU A 72 -19.40 -1.60 -12.29
C GLU A 72 -20.01 -1.17 -13.64
N LEU A 73 -19.19 -1.01 -14.68
CA LEU A 73 -19.67 -0.64 -16.01
C LEU A 73 -20.50 -1.77 -16.64
N ASP A 74 -20.08 -3.02 -16.46
CA ASP A 74 -20.80 -4.20 -16.97
C ASP A 74 -22.15 -4.38 -16.27
N GLU A 75 -22.22 -4.19 -14.95
CA GLU A 75 -23.48 -4.18 -14.20
C GLU A 75 -24.42 -3.04 -14.64
N SER A 76 -23.88 -1.86 -14.96
CA SER A 76 -24.68 -0.72 -15.44
C SER A 76 -25.27 -0.93 -16.85
N PHE A 77 -24.58 -1.69 -17.70
CA PHE A 77 -25.04 -1.98 -19.06
C PHE A 77 -26.14 -3.06 -19.07
N GLN A 78 -26.05 -4.04 -18.17
CA GLN A 78 -27.08 -5.06 -18.02
C GLN A 78 -28.41 -4.48 -17.51
N THR A 79 -28.37 -3.54 -16.57
CA THR A 79 -29.57 -2.90 -15.99
C THR A 79 -30.29 -1.95 -16.95
N THR A 80 -29.59 -1.35 -17.91
CA THR A 80 -30.19 -0.44 -18.90
C THR A 80 -30.83 -1.16 -20.10
N HIS A 81 -30.35 -2.36 -20.45
CA HIS A 81 -30.86 -3.13 -21.59
C HIS A 81 -32.13 -3.93 -21.27
N GLU A 82 -32.43 -4.22 -20.00
CA GLU A 82 -33.68 -4.90 -19.60
C GLU A 82 -34.93 -3.99 -19.56
N LYS A 83 -34.78 -2.68 -19.77
CA LYS A 83 -35.89 -1.72 -19.63
C LYS A 83 -36.19 -0.91 -20.90
N ALA A 84 -36.24 -1.57 -22.05
CA ALA A 84 -36.94 -1.03 -23.21
C ALA A 84 -38.43 -1.46 -23.14
N PRO A 85 -39.40 -0.54 -22.87
CA PRO A 85 -40.79 -0.88 -23.05
C PRO A 85 -41.06 -1.06 -24.54
N SER A 86 -41.36 -2.28 -24.96
CA SER A 86 -41.90 -2.61 -26.28
C SER A 86 -43.17 -1.79 -26.51
N ARG A 87 -43.05 -0.62 -27.15
CA ARG A 87 -44.19 0.08 -27.79
C ARG A 87 -44.62 -0.78 -28.98
N THR A 88 -45.56 -1.68 -28.75
CA THR A 88 -46.34 -2.28 -29.84
C THR A 88 -47.50 -1.36 -30.18
N SER A 89 -47.61 -1.05 -31.48
CA SER A 89 -48.59 -0.18 -32.15
C SER A 89 -50.05 -0.54 -31.90
#